data_AF-A0A6I1JIS4-F1
#
_entry.id   AF-A0A6I1JIS4-F1
#
_cell.length_a   1.000
_cell.length_b   1.000
_cell.length_c   1.000
_cell.angle_alpha   90.00
_cell.angle_beta   90.00
_cell.angle_gamma   90.00
#
_symmetry.space_group_name_H-M   'P 1'
#
loop_
_entity.id
_entity.type
_entity.pdbx_description
1 polymer ?
#
loop_
_entity_poly.entity_id
_entity_poly.type
_entity_poly.pdbx_seq_one_letter_code
_entity_poly.pdbx_strand_id
1 'polypeptide(L)' 'MEYPYVYRWNRQDRKGQRCAVTARGTMNSCRVEFPDGYRMITSRNAIAKAKDTP' A
#
# COMPACT_ATOMS: atom_id res chain seq x y z
N MET A 1 11.11 6.83 6.88
CA MET A 1 10.43 6.30 5.67
C MET A 1 9.00 6.04 6.06
N GLU A 2 8.15 7.05 5.89
CA GLU A 2 6.74 6.93 6.23
C GLU A 2 6.09 5.96 5.25
N TYR A 3 5.42 4.96 5.78
CA TYR A 3 4.48 4.12 5.05
C TYR A 3 3.09 4.71 5.30
N PRO A 4 2.68 5.79 4.61
CA PRO A 4 1.46 6.54 4.91
C PRO A 4 0.20 5.80 4.50
N TYR A 5 0.33 4.61 3.92
CA TYR A 5 -0.78 3.78 3.49
C TYR A 5 -0.81 2.46 4.24
N VAL A 6 -2.00 1.88 4.34
CA VAL A 6 -2.24 0.54 4.86
C VAL A 6 -2.95 -0.28 3.79
N TYR A 7 -2.47 -1.50 3.54
CA TYR A 7 -3.11 -2.41 2.61
C TYR A 7 -4.38 -2.98 3.25
N ARG A 8 -5.56 -2.59 2.77
CA ARG A 8 -6.86 -2.94 3.39
C ARG A 8 -7.49 -4.22 2.85
N TRP A 9 -6.99 -4.74 1.72
CA TRP A 9 -7.58 -5.93 1.09
C TRP A 9 -7.19 -7.22 1.79
N ASN A 10 -8.15 -8.13 1.90
CA ASN A 10 -7.91 -9.50 2.35
C ASN A 10 -7.39 -10.38 1.20
N ARG A 11 -6.32 -9.92 0.55
CA ARG A 11 -5.61 -10.66 -0.51
C ARG A 11 -4.14 -10.74 -0.13
N GLN A 12 -3.51 -11.84 -0.51
CA GLN A 12 -2.09 -12.11 -0.26
C GLN A 12 -1.67 -12.10 1.22
N ASP A 13 -2.63 -12.31 2.14
CA ASP A 13 -2.38 -12.33 3.61
C ASP A 13 -1.78 -11.03 4.18
N ARG A 14 -1.88 -9.91 3.46
CA ARG A 14 -1.21 -8.63 3.78
C ARG A 14 -2.14 -7.58 4.37
N LYS A 15 -3.33 -7.98 4.81
CA LYS A 15 -4.36 -7.05 5.31
C LYS A 15 -3.86 -6.36 6.58
N GLY A 16 -3.90 -5.03 6.58
CA GLY A 16 -3.45 -4.20 7.71
C GLY A 16 -1.97 -3.84 7.67
N GLN A 17 -1.20 -4.34 6.69
CA GLN A 17 0.23 -4.03 6.62
C GLN A 17 0.46 -2.62 6.09
N ARG A 18 1.40 -1.89 6.69
CA ARG A 18 1.79 -0.55 6.21
C ARG A 18 2.54 -0.66 4.88
N CYS A 19 2.28 0.26 3.98
CA CYS A 19 2.88 0.33 2.65
C CYS A 19 3.07 1.77 2.18
N ALA A 20 3.98 1.94 1.23
CA ALA A 20 4.33 3.20 0.61
C ALA A 20 4.11 3.07 -0.89
N VAL A 21 3.47 4.06 -1.51
CA VAL A 21 3.30 4.06 -2.96
C VAL A 21 4.57 4.58 -3.60
N THR A 22 5.28 3.72 -4.34
CA THR A 22 6.55 4.05 -5.02
C THR A 22 6.36 4.46 -6.47
N ALA A 23 5.25 4.04 -7.11
CA ALA A 23 4.89 4.49 -8.46
C ALA A 23 3.38 4.54 -8.65
N ARG A 24 2.91 5.42 -9.54
CA ARG A 24 1.50 5.51 -9.95
C ARG A 24 1.38 5.15 -11.43
N GLY A 25 0.52 4.20 -11.75
CA GLY A 25 0.24 3.77 -13.10
C GLY A 25 -1.09 4.32 -13.62
N THR A 26 -1.50 3.83 -14.79
CA THR A 26 -2.80 4.09 -15.39
C THR A 26 -3.88 3.17 -14.78
N MET A 27 -5.16 3.48 -15.03
CA MET A 27 -6.32 2.68 -14.58
C MET A 27 -6.34 2.38 -13.08
N ASN A 28 -6.08 3.39 -12.24
CA ASN A 28 -6.05 3.26 -10.78
C ASN A 28 -4.98 2.30 -10.23
N SER A 29 -4.00 1.89 -11.02
CA SER A 29 -2.90 1.04 -10.55
C SER A 29 -1.82 1.85 -9.86
N CYS A 30 -1.17 1.26 -8.86
CA CYS A 30 -0.02 1.82 -8.16
C CYS A 30 0.93 0.71 -7.74
N ARG A 31 2.23 1.01 -7.77
CA ARG A 31 3.25 0.16 -7.16
C ARG A 31 3.35 0.53 -5.68
N VAL A 32 3.21 -0.46 -4.82
CA VAL A 32 3.40 -0.32 -3.38
C VAL A 32 4.64 -1.09 -2.97
N GLU A 33 5.34 -0.53 -2.00
CA GLU A 33 6.47 -1.12 -1.29
C GLU A 33 6.11 -1.27 0.18
N PHE A 34 6.38 -2.46 0.72
CA PHE A 34 6.17 -2.80 2.12
C PHE A 34 7.49 -2.68 2.89
N PRO A 35 7.43 -2.57 4.24
CA PRO A 35 8.62 -2.52 5.09
C PRO A 35 9.58 -3.69 4.93
N ASP A 36 9.08 -4.85 4.50
CA ASP A 36 9.88 -6.05 4.27
C ASP A 36 10.69 -6.00 2.95
N GLY A 37 10.66 -4.88 2.22
CA GLY A 37 11.25 -4.75 0.88
C GLY A 37 10.41 -5.38 -0.24
N TYR A 38 9.25 -5.95 0.11
CA TYR A 38 8.33 -6.52 -0.86
C TYR A 38 7.67 -5.43 -1.70
N ARG A 39 7.64 -5.61 -3.02
CA ARG A 39 7.06 -4.66 -3.98
C ARG A 39 6.01 -5.34 -4.82
N MET A 40 4.84 -4.73 -4.94
CA MET A 40 3.79 -5.24 -5.82
C MET A 40 3.03 -4.13 -6.52
N ILE A 41 2.40 -4.44 -7.64
CA ILE A 41 1.43 -3.56 -8.27
C ILE A 41 0.04 -3.95 -7.77
N THR A 42 -0.69 -2.96 -7.26
CA THR A 42 -2.05 -3.11 -6.76
C THR A 42 -2.90 -1.92 -7.17
N SER A 43 -4.22 -2.05 -7.07
CA SER A 43 -5.10 -0.90 -7.23
C SER A 43 -4.96 0.06 -6.06
N ARG A 44 -5.07 1.38 -6.31
CA ARG A 44 -5.16 2.41 -5.27
C ARG A 44 -6.33 2.20 -4.32
N ASN A 45 -7.37 1.48 -4.75
CA ASN A 45 -8.50 1.11 -3.89
C ASN A 45 -8.15 0.02 -2.86
N ALA A 46 -7.05 -0.72 -3.09
CA ALA A 46 -6.56 -1.74 -2.17
C ALA A 46 -5.79 -1.15 -0.98
N ILE A 47 -5.40 0.13 -1.08
CA ILE A 47 -4.72 0.86 -0.02
C ILE A 47 -5.65 1.91 0.59
N ALA A 48 -5.51 2.13 1.89
CA ALA A 48 -6.13 3.23 2.60
C ALA A 48 -5.04 4.12 3.18
N LYS A 49 -5.30 5.41 3.39
CA LYS A 49 -4.37 6.24 4.17
C LYS A 49 -4.33 5.70 5.59
N ALA A 50 -3.13 5.40 6.08
CA ALA A 50 -2.92 5.21 7.51
C ALA A 50 -3.20 6.57 8.17
N LYS A 51 -4.09 6.59 9.17
CA LYS A 51 -4.19 7.76 10.03
C LYS A 51 -2.90 7.78 10.84
N ASP A 52 -2.03 8.73 10.54
CA ASP A 52 -0.97 9.10 11.46
C ASP A 52 -1.69 9.56 12.72
N THR A 53 -1.67 8.72 13.74
CA THR A 53 -2.14 9.13 15.05
C THR A 53 -0.95 9.85 15.66
N PRO A 54 -1.03 11.17 15.90
CA PRO A 54 0.05 11.95 16.48
C PRO A 54 0.42 11.45 17.88
#